data_AF-A0A0N1C1Q6-F1
#
_entry.id   AF-A0A0N1C1Q6-F1
#
_cell.length_a   1.000
_cell.length_b   1.000
_cell.length_c   1.000
_cell.angle_alpha   90.00
_cell.angle_beta   90.00
_cell.angle_gamma   90.00
#
_symmetry.space_group_name_H-M   'P 1'
#
loop_
_entity.id
_entity.type
_entity.pdbx_description
1 polymer ?
#
loop_
_entity_poly.entity_id
_entity_poly.type
_entity_poly.pdbx_seq_one_letter_code
_entity_poly.pdbx_strand_id
1 'polypeptide(L)'
;MTGTAHLLRGALLVFACGTALAASAQPSEPANNSATKIENAFRGAMQNRASASPDEALFVEKCSMCHRQMGMGTVILARRMEPAVAMLETRHLPVDFTTAVVRNGLGNMPAISRGEVSDAQLARIAKYLSKKGR
;
A
#
# COMPACT_ATOMS: atom_id res chain seq x y z
N MET A 1 23.81 -48.62 50.52
CA MET A 1 23.20 -49.55 51.50
C MET A 1 22.17 -48.76 52.30
N THR A 2 21.01 -49.39 52.57
CA THR A 2 19.89 -48.99 53.46
C THR A 2 19.13 -47.71 53.09
N GLY A 3 17.79 -47.63 52.98
CA GLY A 3 16.71 -48.55 53.37
C GLY A 3 15.51 -47.71 53.84
N THR A 4 14.42 -47.75 53.06
CA THR A 4 12.97 -47.69 53.42
C THR A 4 12.46 -47.04 54.72
N ALA A 5 11.44 -46.17 54.63
CA ALA A 5 10.24 -46.12 55.51
C ALA A 5 9.18 -45.19 54.85
N HIS A 6 8.03 -45.65 54.36
CA HIS A 6 6.78 -46.11 55.01
C HIS A 6 5.93 -45.03 55.71
N LEU A 7 4.64 -45.03 55.29
CA LEU A 7 3.41 -44.64 56.03
C LEU A 7 3.08 -43.13 56.07
N LEU A 8 1.84 -42.64 56.10
CA LEU A 8 0.46 -43.08 55.86
C LEU A 8 -0.39 -41.86 56.34
N ARG A 9 -1.64 -41.72 55.87
CA ARG A 9 -2.73 -40.85 56.41
C ARG A 9 -2.67 -39.39 55.92
N GLY A 10 -3.77 -38.70 55.59
CA GLY A 10 -5.21 -38.98 55.66
C GLY A 10 -5.93 -37.89 54.86
N ALA A 11 -7.02 -38.24 54.17
CA ALA A 11 -8.38 -37.77 54.46
C ALA A 11 -8.46 -36.25 54.77
N LEU A 12 -8.80 -35.43 53.77
CA LEU A 12 -10.16 -34.96 53.48
C LEU A 12 -10.47 -33.64 54.19
N LEU A 13 -10.42 -32.54 53.44
CA LEU A 13 -11.24 -31.35 53.73
C LEU A 13 -11.85 -30.84 52.43
N VAL A 14 -13.16 -31.00 52.39
CA VAL A 14 -14.11 -30.59 51.36
C VAL A 14 -14.13 -29.07 51.29
N PHE A 15 -13.83 -28.50 50.11
CA PHE A 15 -14.14 -27.10 49.82
C PHE A 15 -15.42 -27.05 48.99
N ALA A 16 -16.50 -26.64 49.63
CA ALA A 16 -17.76 -26.31 48.97
C ALA A 16 -17.57 -25.00 48.21
N CYS A 17 -17.64 -25.05 46.87
CA CYS A 17 -17.75 -23.88 46.02
C CYS A 17 -19.04 -23.99 45.20
N GLY A 18 -19.85 -22.94 45.30
CA GLY A 18 -21.24 -22.90 44.86
C GLY A 18 -21.47 -23.09 43.36
N THR A 19 -22.72 -23.43 43.08
CA THR A 19 -23.33 -23.67 41.77
C THR A 19 -23.43 -22.40 40.92
N ALA A 20 -22.98 -22.47 39.66
CA ALA A 20 -23.50 -21.65 38.58
C ALA A 20 -23.61 -22.50 37.30
N LEU A 21 -24.84 -22.55 36.77
CA LEU A 21 -25.28 -23.23 35.57
C LEU A 21 -24.62 -22.58 34.34
N ALA A 22 -23.87 -23.34 33.53
CA ALA A 22 -23.36 -22.88 32.24
C ALA A 22 -23.67 -23.92 31.15
N ALA A 23 -24.41 -23.47 30.14
CA ALA A 23 -24.82 -24.20 28.97
C ALA A 23 -23.61 -24.82 28.23
N SER A 24 -23.74 -26.07 27.81
CA SER A 24 -22.78 -26.76 26.97
C SER A 24 -22.79 -26.17 25.55
N ALA A 25 -21.90 -25.22 25.28
CA ALA A 25 -21.54 -24.82 23.93
C ALA A 25 -20.47 -25.79 23.41
N GLN A 26 -20.77 -26.50 22.32
CA GLN A 26 -19.79 -27.30 21.59
C GLN A 26 -18.72 -26.38 20.97
N PRO A 27 -17.42 -26.76 20.97
CA PRO A 27 -16.42 -26.06 20.17
C PRO A 27 -16.68 -26.34 18.70
N SER A 28 -17.02 -25.30 17.93
CA SER A 28 -16.98 -25.35 16.47
C SER A 28 -15.51 -25.32 16.01
N GLU A 29 -15.11 -26.33 15.24
CA GLU A 29 -13.84 -26.32 14.51
C GLU A 29 -13.76 -25.08 13.59
N PRO A 30 -12.59 -24.41 13.49
CA PRO A 30 -12.44 -23.36 12.50
C PRO A 30 -12.38 -24.01 11.11
N ALA A 31 -13.42 -23.76 10.32
CA ALA A 31 -13.42 -24.08 8.89
C ALA A 31 -12.14 -23.50 8.24
N ASN A 32 -11.30 -24.40 7.73
CA ASN A 32 -10.13 -24.07 6.93
C ASN A 32 -10.58 -23.45 5.60
N ASN A 33 -10.73 -22.12 5.60
CA ASN A 33 -10.98 -21.34 4.39
C ASN A 33 -9.65 -20.95 3.70
N SER A 34 -8.78 -21.91 3.42
CA SER A 34 -7.56 -21.66 2.62
C SER A 34 -7.80 -21.67 1.11
N ALA A 35 -9.04 -21.84 0.65
CA ALA A 35 -9.35 -21.97 -0.78
C ALA A 35 -9.54 -20.64 -1.54
N THR A 36 -9.32 -19.48 -0.93
CA THR A 36 -9.35 -18.20 -1.67
C THR A 36 -8.44 -17.16 -1.03
N LYS A 37 -7.13 -17.44 -0.92
CA LYS A 37 -6.16 -16.36 -0.76
C LYS A 37 -5.95 -15.71 -2.12
N ILE A 38 -6.82 -14.79 -2.51
CA ILE A 38 -6.49 -13.83 -3.55
C ILE A 38 -5.38 -12.95 -2.97
N GLU A 39 -4.12 -13.29 -3.26
CA GLU A 39 -3.02 -12.38 -3.00
C GLU A 39 -3.21 -11.18 -3.90
N ASN A 40 -3.79 -10.11 -3.35
CA ASN A 40 -4.01 -8.89 -4.11
C ASN A 40 -2.65 -8.41 -4.66
N ALA A 41 -2.61 -8.08 -5.96
CA ALA A 41 -1.42 -7.52 -6.60
C ALA A 41 -0.98 -6.18 -5.96
N PHE A 42 -1.78 -5.66 -5.04
CA PHE A 42 -1.55 -4.41 -4.35
C PHE A 42 -0.72 -4.55 -3.07
N ARG A 43 -0.63 -5.72 -2.40
CA ARG A 43 0.08 -5.96 -1.11
C ARG A 43 0.23 -4.72 -0.18
N GLY A 44 -0.80 -3.89 -0.05
CA GLY A 44 -0.74 -2.64 0.72
C GLY A 44 0.32 -1.60 0.30
N ALA A 45 0.86 -1.66 -0.92
CA ALA A 45 1.86 -0.72 -1.44
C ALA A 45 1.23 0.67 -1.62
N MET A 46 1.32 1.50 -0.58
CA MET A 46 0.94 2.90 -0.67
C MET A 46 1.98 3.70 -1.43
N GLN A 47 1.53 4.59 -2.29
CA GLN A 47 2.41 5.58 -2.90
C GLN A 47 3.00 6.51 -1.86
N ASN A 48 4.30 6.75 -1.95
CA ASN A 48 4.94 7.84 -1.22
C ASN A 48 4.34 9.19 -1.67
N ARG A 49 3.75 9.93 -0.72
CA ARG A 49 3.21 11.29 -0.93
C ARG A 49 4.13 12.39 -0.40
N ALA A 50 5.28 12.04 0.17
CA ALA A 50 6.29 13.02 0.58
C ALA A 50 6.74 13.86 -0.62
N SER A 51 7.09 15.11 -0.33
CA SER A 51 7.55 16.09 -1.30
C SER A 51 8.65 16.95 -0.68
N ALA A 52 9.70 17.25 -1.43
CA ALA A 52 10.82 18.08 -1.00
C ALA A 52 10.72 19.54 -1.48
N SER A 53 9.73 19.87 -2.31
CA SER A 53 9.52 21.24 -2.80
C SER A 53 8.04 21.52 -3.11
N PRO A 54 7.63 22.80 -3.17
CA PRO A 54 6.26 23.15 -3.56
C PRO A 54 5.87 22.71 -4.98
N ASP A 55 6.83 22.60 -5.91
CA ASP A 55 6.55 22.13 -7.27
C ASP A 55 6.38 20.61 -7.30
N GLU A 56 7.17 19.88 -6.49
CA GLU A 56 6.98 18.45 -6.31
C GLU A 56 5.64 18.15 -5.63
N ALA A 57 5.28 18.90 -4.58
CA ALA A 57 3.99 18.74 -3.91
C ALA A 57 2.82 18.92 -4.88
N LEU A 58 2.94 19.87 -5.82
CA LEU A 58 1.95 20.06 -6.87
C LEU A 58 1.89 18.87 -7.84
N PHE A 59 3.02 18.28 -8.23
CA PHE A 59 3.04 17.03 -8.99
C PHE A 59 2.42 15.87 -8.18
N VAL A 60 2.69 15.79 -6.88
CA VAL A 60 2.10 14.77 -6.01
C VAL A 60 0.59 14.87 -5.96
N GLU A 61 0.08 16.08 -5.80
CA GLU A 61 -1.35 16.33 -5.75
C GLU A 61 -2.03 15.98 -7.07
N LYS A 62 -1.47 16.43 -8.21
CA LYS A 62 -2.14 16.35 -9.50
C LYS A 62 -1.85 15.09 -10.31
N CYS A 63 -0.69 14.47 -10.13
CA CYS A 63 -0.17 13.47 -11.05
C CYS A 63 0.25 12.16 -10.37
N SER A 64 0.55 12.13 -9.07
CA SER A 64 1.15 10.94 -8.47
C SER A 64 0.27 9.71 -8.55
N MET A 65 -1.05 9.89 -8.42
CA MET A 65 -2.01 8.79 -8.44
C MET A 65 -1.79 7.87 -9.65
N CYS A 66 -1.44 8.45 -10.80
CA CYS A 66 -1.09 7.70 -12.00
C CYS A 66 0.42 7.46 -12.18
N HIS A 67 1.28 8.41 -11.79
CA HIS A 67 2.70 8.44 -12.20
C HIS A 67 3.74 8.20 -11.10
N ARG A 68 3.33 7.90 -9.87
CA ARG A 68 4.20 7.35 -8.82
C ARG A 68 4.06 5.82 -8.71
N GLN A 69 4.73 5.23 -7.73
CA GLN A 69 4.79 3.78 -7.50
C GLN A 69 3.43 3.09 -7.63
N MET A 70 3.37 2.03 -8.44
CA MET A 70 2.13 1.28 -8.70
C MET A 70 0.95 2.10 -9.27
N GLY A 71 1.17 3.36 -9.65
CA GLY A 71 0.20 4.16 -10.39
C GLY A 71 0.04 3.59 -11.80
N MET A 72 -1.18 3.64 -12.34
CA MET A 72 -1.49 3.03 -13.64
C MET A 72 -0.54 3.50 -14.76
N GLY A 73 -0.25 4.80 -14.81
CA GLY A 73 0.69 5.37 -15.78
C GLY A 73 2.10 4.77 -15.64
N THR A 74 2.62 4.68 -14.42
CA THR A 74 3.91 4.04 -14.13
C THR A 74 3.93 2.57 -14.56
N VAL A 75 2.89 1.80 -14.23
CA VAL A 75 2.81 0.37 -14.57
C VAL A 75 2.76 0.16 -16.08
N ILE A 76 2.03 1.01 -16.82
CA ILE A 76 1.98 0.95 -18.28
C ILE A 76 3.34 1.31 -18.88
N LEU A 77 3.99 2.36 -18.35
CA LEU A 77 5.32 2.77 -18.81
C LEU A 77 6.36 1.67 -18.57
N ALA A 78 6.35 1.01 -17.40
CA ALA A 78 7.26 -0.08 -17.08
C ALA A 78 7.15 -1.30 -18.01
N ARG A 79 6.07 -1.40 -18.80
CA ARG A 79 5.92 -2.43 -19.85
C ARG A 79 6.43 -1.99 -21.22
N ARG A 80 6.72 -0.69 -21.40
CA ARG A 80 7.11 -0.07 -22.68
C ARG A 80 8.55 0.45 -22.68
N MET A 81 9.16 0.57 -21.52
CA MET A 81 10.53 1.03 -21.33
C MET A 81 11.16 0.38 -20.10
N GLU A 82 12.45 0.63 -19.88
CA GLU A 82 13.17 0.16 -18.71
C GLU A 82 12.42 0.52 -17.40
N PRO A 83 12.09 -0.44 -16.52
CA PRO A 83 11.31 -0.18 -15.32
C PRO A 83 11.91 0.89 -14.39
N ALA A 84 13.24 1.02 -14.36
CA ALA A 84 13.95 2.02 -13.59
C ALA A 84 13.62 3.47 -14.00
N VAL A 85 13.17 3.68 -15.25
CA VAL A 85 12.78 4.99 -15.78
C VAL A 85 11.26 5.13 -15.98
N ALA A 86 10.46 4.21 -15.43
CA ALA A 86 9.01 4.24 -15.64
C ALA A 86 8.29 5.34 -14.82
N MET A 87 8.82 5.70 -13.65
CA MET A 87 8.33 6.84 -12.89
C MET A 87 8.81 8.15 -13.53
N LEU A 88 7.90 9.10 -13.75
CA LEU A 88 8.27 10.33 -14.47
C LEU A 88 9.37 11.13 -13.77
N GLU A 89 9.41 11.09 -12.44
CA GLU A 89 10.38 11.82 -11.61
C GLU A 89 11.81 11.25 -11.67
N THR A 90 12.01 10.04 -12.22
CA THR A 90 13.35 9.46 -12.44
C THR A 90 13.93 9.85 -13.80
N ARG A 91 13.22 10.67 -14.57
CA ARG A 91 13.58 11.08 -15.93
C ARG A 91 13.77 12.59 -16.05
N HIS A 92 14.35 12.99 -17.17
CA HIS A 92 14.30 14.35 -17.68
C HIS A 92 13.24 14.44 -18.78
N LEU A 93 12.19 15.25 -18.57
CA LEU A 93 11.12 15.47 -19.53
C LEU A 93 11.14 16.93 -20.03
N PRO A 94 11.22 17.19 -21.34
CA PRO A 94 11.14 18.55 -21.86
C PRO A 94 9.82 19.22 -21.48
N VAL A 95 9.88 20.51 -21.14
CA VAL A 95 8.70 21.28 -20.69
C VAL A 95 7.57 21.24 -21.72
N ASP A 96 7.90 21.44 -22.99
CA ASP A 96 6.93 21.45 -24.08
C ASP A 96 6.31 20.07 -24.31
N PHE A 97 7.10 19.01 -24.16
CA PHE A 97 6.62 17.64 -24.26
C PHE A 97 5.61 17.33 -23.15
N THR A 98 5.97 17.63 -21.89
CA THR A 98 5.04 17.45 -20.76
C THR A 98 3.76 18.25 -20.95
N THR A 99 3.88 19.51 -21.40
CA THR A 99 2.73 20.38 -21.62
C THR A 99 1.80 19.83 -22.70
N ALA A 100 2.37 19.42 -23.84
CA ALA A 100 1.61 18.83 -24.95
C ALA A 100 0.91 17.53 -24.53
N VAL A 101 1.60 16.63 -23.84
CA VAL A 101 1.03 15.35 -23.40
C VAL A 101 -0.08 15.56 -22.37
N VAL A 102 0.10 16.45 -21.40
CA VAL A 102 -0.95 16.73 -20.41
C VAL A 102 -2.20 17.33 -21.06
N ARG A 103 -2.05 18.21 -22.05
CA ARG A 103 -3.20 18.87 -22.69
C ARG A 103 -3.91 18.04 -23.74
N ASN A 104 -3.20 17.12 -24.40
CA ASN A 104 -3.77 16.32 -25.49
C ASN A 104 -4.00 14.85 -25.09
N GLY A 105 -3.46 14.42 -23.95
CA GLY A 105 -3.36 13.00 -23.60
C GLY A 105 -2.29 12.29 -24.43
N LEU A 106 -1.98 11.05 -24.04
CA LEU A 106 -1.10 10.15 -24.80
C LEU A 106 -1.44 8.69 -24.49
N GLY A 107 -2.02 7.99 -25.47
CA GLY A 107 -2.44 6.61 -25.30
C GLY A 107 -3.46 6.46 -24.17
N ASN A 108 -3.09 5.77 -23.09
CA ASN A 108 -3.96 5.55 -21.93
C ASN A 108 -3.98 6.73 -20.94
N MET A 109 -3.15 7.76 -21.17
CA MET A 109 -3.20 8.99 -20.38
C MET A 109 -4.27 9.92 -20.99
N PRO A 110 -5.36 10.22 -20.26
CA PRO A 110 -6.36 11.16 -20.75
C PRO A 110 -5.81 12.58 -20.81
N ALA A 111 -6.42 13.43 -21.64
CA ALA A 111 -6.19 14.86 -21.61
C ALA A 111 -6.67 15.44 -20.26
N ILE A 112 -5.83 16.26 -19.63
CA ILE A 112 -6.14 16.91 -18.35
C ILE A 112 -6.63 18.33 -18.61
N SER A 113 -7.84 18.62 -18.15
CA SER A 113 -8.51 19.90 -18.36
C SER A 113 -7.81 21.04 -17.59
N ARG A 114 -8.07 22.29 -18.00
CA ARG A 114 -7.58 23.49 -17.28
C ARG A 114 -8.24 23.68 -15.92
N GLY A 115 -9.41 23.08 -15.70
CA GLY A 115 -10.10 23.09 -14.41
C GLY A 115 -9.44 22.16 -13.38
N GLU A 116 -8.83 21.06 -13.82
CA GLU A 116 -8.11 20.13 -12.94
C GLU A 116 -6.67 20.60 -12.66
N VAL A 117 -5.99 21.08 -13.70
CA VAL A 117 -4.63 21.63 -13.64
C VAL A 117 -4.57 22.88 -14.50
N SER A 118 -4.45 24.05 -13.86
CA SER A 118 -4.34 25.33 -14.57
C SER A 118 -3.05 25.41 -15.38
N ASP A 119 -2.97 26.34 -16.35
CA ASP A 119 -1.76 26.52 -17.16
C ASP A 119 -0.55 26.93 -16.29
N ALA A 120 -0.77 27.74 -15.25
CA ALA A 120 0.27 28.11 -14.30
C ALA A 120 0.75 26.91 -13.46
N GLN A 121 -0.18 26.03 -13.03
CA GLN A 121 0.19 24.80 -12.33
C GLN A 121 0.95 23.85 -13.24
N LEU A 122 0.50 23.66 -14.48
CA LEU A 122 1.17 22.80 -15.45
C LEU A 122 2.58 23.29 -15.78
N ALA A 123 2.78 24.60 -15.94
CA ALA A 123 4.11 25.16 -16.17
C ALA A 123 5.08 24.83 -15.02
N ARG A 124 4.62 24.88 -13.77
CA ARG A 124 5.41 24.51 -12.58
C ARG A 124 5.73 23.00 -12.56
N ILE A 125 4.74 22.15 -12.84
CA ILE A 125 4.93 20.69 -12.91
C ILE A 125 5.91 20.33 -14.04
N ALA A 126 5.76 20.93 -15.22
CA ALA A 126 6.62 20.66 -16.37
C ALA A 126 8.07 21.10 -16.09
N LYS A 127 8.27 22.27 -15.45
CA LYS A 127 9.59 22.71 -14.98
C LYS A 127 10.18 21.81 -13.89
N TYR A 128 9.33 21.21 -13.05
CA TYR A 128 9.78 20.22 -12.07
C TYR A 128 10.31 18.96 -12.75
N LEU A 129 9.55 18.41 -13.70
CA LEU A 129 9.91 17.19 -14.44
C LEU A 129 11.04 17.40 -15.48
N SER A 130 11.37 18.63 -15.83
CA SER A 130 12.51 18.96 -16.68
C SER A 130 13.84 19.04 -15.94
N LYS A 131 13.87 18.78 -14.63
CA LYS A 131 15.13 18.61 -13.91
C LYS A 131 15.71 17.22 -14.23
N LYS A 132 16.99 16.99 -13.91
CA LYS A 132 17.54 15.63 -13.94
C LYS A 132 16.76 14.79 -12.92
N GLY A 133 16.37 13.59 -13.31
CA GLY A 133 15.59 12.68 -12.47
C GLY A 133 16.30 12.32 -11.16
N ARG A 134 15.50 11.96 -10.16
CA ARG A 134 15.92 11.65 -8.78
C ARG A 134 15.81 10.16 -8.49
#